data_AF-A0A519VC87-F1
#
_entry.id   AF-A0A519VC87-F1
#
_cell.length_a   1.000
_cell.length_b   1.000
_cell.length_c   1.000
_cell.angle_alpha   90.00
_cell.angle_beta   90.00
_cell.angle_gamma   90.00
#
_symmetry.space_group_name_H-M   'P 1'
#
loop_
_entity.id
_entity.type
_entity.pdbx_description
1 polymer ?
#
loop_
_entity_poly.entity_id
_entity_poly.type
_entity_poly.pdbx_seq_one_letter_code
_entity_poly.pdbx_strand_id
1 'polypeptide(L)'
;WTLYAIFQGWHGKQVERAGPGGEGDVVDHFSKTATQHYLQRFDQGFKGRDVKSIRAFFNDSYEVDDAQGEANWTPLMFSEFQARRKYDLRQHLPALFGKASADENQRVLVDYRETISELLLENYTQTWATWAHGYGVKIRNQAHGSPANILDLYAATDIPETEGENLTRIKFASSAAHVTGKPLASAETATWENDHFLSTLSDVKKAVDRMLLGGVNHVFYHGTAYSPQAAAWPGWLFYAAVEFNPQNPFWQDFSKLNDYAARCQSFLQAGQPANDVLLYLPQYDAYQRPGSKALLQHFDGIEHGFKDMPVDATSELLLKQGFGYDFISDKQLQQVQASGPGLRTSGGAQYRTILVPAARTMPLETWQHLVQLAQAGATVVVQNALPTDVPGLHDLAGRQATFKKLVAQLSFKPVAGGQRAAVGKGAFLMGSDVPQLLTQAGVQRETLVDSGLQCERRRTAGGHTYFLANWSDKAVNTWVPLATAAKAANLYDPLTGQLGTAAVRQAAQGRPEVYVQLAPGGSCLIDTKEAAAASGPAYAYRRPAGAAQPVAGPWAVRFVSGGPALPEPLQTAQLDSWTKLAGEAGLGKRGAVRGRAGKFLPGLAGQLGPRVELRGL
;
A
#
# COMPACT_ATOMS: atom_id res chain seq x y z
N TRP A 1 50.21 -11.77 -1.87
CA TRP A 1 48.94 -12.53 -1.88
C TRP A 1 47.93 -11.81 -1.02
N THR A 2 46.71 -11.63 -1.51
CA THR A 2 45.57 -11.21 -0.68
C THR A 2 44.80 -12.46 -0.32
N LEU A 3 44.71 -12.81 0.97
CA LEU A 3 43.93 -13.95 1.44
C LEU A 3 42.55 -13.46 1.88
N TYR A 4 41.50 -14.06 1.33
CA TYR A 4 40.12 -13.86 1.80
C TYR A 4 39.73 -15.06 2.64
N ALA A 5 39.45 -14.82 3.92
CA ALA A 5 38.86 -15.81 4.81
C ALA A 5 37.43 -15.35 5.14
N ILE A 6 36.45 -16.19 4.84
CA ILE A 6 35.04 -15.94 5.14
C ILE A 6 34.65 -16.81 6.31
N PHE A 7 34.14 -16.18 7.35
CA PHE A 7 33.60 -16.84 8.53
C PHE A 7 32.11 -16.57 8.58
N GLN A 8 31.34 -17.62 8.87
CA GLN A 8 29.94 -17.47 9.23
C GLN A 8 29.83 -17.51 10.75
N GLY A 9 28.99 -16.64 11.29
CA GLY A 9 28.73 -16.55 12.72
C GLY A 9 27.26 -16.25 12.97
N TRP A 10 26.87 -16.35 14.23
CA TRP A 10 25.53 -16.00 14.63
C TRP A 10 25.34 -14.47 14.57
N HIS A 11 24.26 -14.03 13.93
CA HIS A 11 23.91 -12.61 13.76
C HIS A 11 23.55 -11.91 15.08
N GLY A 12 23.11 -12.64 16.09
CA GLY A 12 22.80 -12.09 17.40
C GLY A 12 21.34 -11.66 17.60
N LYS A 13 20.53 -11.57 16.54
CA LYS A 13 19.13 -11.17 16.66
C LYS A 13 18.33 -12.22 17.43
N GLN A 14 17.73 -11.75 18.52
CA GLN A 14 16.71 -12.47 19.28
C GLN A 14 15.32 -12.10 18.78
N VAL A 15 14.35 -12.99 18.95
CA VAL A 15 12.93 -12.68 18.76
C VAL A 15 12.55 -11.52 19.68
N GLU A 16 12.08 -10.42 19.08
CA GLU A 16 11.67 -9.26 19.84
C GLU A 16 10.37 -9.51 20.59
N ARG A 17 10.32 -9.03 21.84
CA ARG A 17 9.11 -9.02 22.67
C ARG A 17 8.41 -10.38 22.71
N ALA A 18 9.19 -11.45 22.74
CA ALA A 18 8.67 -12.80 22.76
C ALA A 18 7.72 -13.00 23.95
N GLY A 19 6.63 -13.73 23.70
CA GLY A 19 5.81 -14.25 24.79
C GLY A 19 6.61 -15.25 25.63
N PRO A 20 6.21 -15.51 26.90
CA PRO A 20 6.93 -16.41 27.77
C PRO A 20 7.19 -17.80 27.13
N GLY A 21 8.45 -18.20 27.04
CA GLY A 21 8.88 -19.46 26.43
C GLY A 21 9.03 -19.41 24.90
N GLY A 22 8.90 -18.21 24.31
CA GLY A 22 9.15 -17.93 22.89
C GLY A 22 10.46 -17.19 22.64
N GLU A 23 11.23 -16.89 23.69
CA GLU A 23 12.54 -16.26 23.58
C GLU A 23 13.53 -17.17 22.85
N GLY A 24 14.34 -16.59 21.96
CA GLY A 24 15.37 -17.31 21.26
C GLY A 24 15.82 -16.61 19.99
N ASP A 25 16.68 -17.29 19.25
CA ASP A 25 17.28 -16.74 18.03
C ASP A 25 16.26 -16.65 16.90
N VAL A 26 16.37 -15.58 16.10
CA VAL A 26 15.61 -15.47 14.86
C VAL A 26 16.05 -16.54 13.86
N VAL A 27 15.10 -17.11 13.12
CA VAL A 27 15.34 -18.15 12.12
C VAL A 27 16.21 -17.64 10.96
N ASP A 28 17.05 -18.51 10.40
CA ASP A 28 17.72 -18.24 9.11
C ASP A 28 16.69 -18.30 7.97
N HIS A 29 16.24 -17.13 7.52
CA HIS A 29 15.23 -17.00 6.47
C HIS A 29 15.75 -17.41 5.08
N PHE A 30 17.05 -17.61 4.90
CA PHE A 30 17.60 -18.10 3.63
C PHE A 30 17.66 -19.63 3.57
N SER A 31 17.41 -20.33 4.69
CA SER A 31 17.55 -21.78 4.81
C SER A 31 16.19 -22.47 4.91
N LYS A 32 15.87 -23.28 3.90
CA LYS A 32 14.61 -24.06 3.89
C LYS A 32 14.53 -25.01 5.08
N THR A 33 15.65 -25.63 5.42
CA THR A 33 15.76 -26.54 6.56
C THR A 33 15.48 -25.82 7.88
N ALA A 34 16.00 -24.59 8.04
CA ALA A 34 15.74 -23.79 9.24
C ALA A 34 14.26 -23.39 9.34
N THR A 35 13.66 -22.91 8.24
CA THR A 35 12.23 -22.61 8.16
C THR A 35 11.38 -23.83 8.53
N GLN A 36 11.66 -24.99 7.95
CA GLN A 36 10.91 -26.22 8.25
C GLN A 36 11.06 -26.65 9.71
N HIS A 37 12.26 -26.54 10.28
CA HIS A 37 12.50 -26.86 11.68
C HIS A 37 11.72 -25.91 12.61
N TYR A 38 11.70 -24.60 12.31
CA TYR A 38 10.88 -23.64 13.04
C TYR A 38 9.38 -24.01 12.98
N LEU A 39 8.87 -24.34 11.80
CA LEU A 39 7.45 -24.70 11.60
C LEU A 39 7.05 -26.01 12.29
N GLN A 40 7.97 -26.96 12.49
CA GLN A 40 7.70 -28.19 13.25
C GLN A 40 7.26 -27.92 14.69
N ARG A 41 7.64 -26.78 15.28
CA ARG A 41 7.17 -26.40 16.62
C ARG A 41 5.67 -26.14 16.64
N PHE A 42 5.15 -25.54 15.58
CA PHE A 42 3.70 -25.34 15.40
C PHE A 42 3.00 -26.66 15.13
N ASP A 43 3.59 -27.56 14.32
CA ASP A 43 3.03 -28.90 14.09
C ASP A 43 2.84 -29.66 15.41
N GLN A 44 3.84 -29.60 16.30
CA GLN A 44 3.75 -30.18 17.64
C GLN A 44 2.64 -29.52 18.48
N GLY A 45 2.54 -28.20 18.44
CA GLY A 45 1.50 -27.44 19.15
C GLY A 45 0.07 -27.77 18.67
N PHE A 46 -0.08 -28.06 17.38
CA PHE A 46 -1.36 -28.37 16.75
C PHE A 46 -1.73 -29.85 16.75
N LYS A 47 -0.82 -30.74 17.19
CA LYS A 47 -1.07 -32.18 17.22
C LYS A 47 -2.38 -32.51 17.95
N GLY A 48 -3.31 -33.14 17.23
CA GLY A 48 -4.62 -33.54 17.75
C GLY A 48 -5.65 -32.40 17.85
N ARG A 49 -5.37 -31.22 17.30
CA ARG A 49 -6.27 -30.05 17.29
C ARG A 49 -6.73 -29.75 15.87
N ASP A 50 -7.99 -29.36 15.71
CA ASP A 50 -8.48 -28.77 14.47
C ASP A 50 -8.15 -27.27 14.46
N VAL A 51 -7.33 -26.85 13.50
CA VAL A 51 -6.89 -25.46 13.36
C VAL A 51 -7.54 -24.75 12.17
N LYS A 52 -8.51 -25.38 11.49
CA LYS A 52 -9.18 -24.81 10.32
C LYS A 52 -9.97 -23.53 10.60
N SER A 53 -10.29 -23.24 11.87
CA SER A 53 -10.91 -21.98 12.27
C SER A 53 -9.93 -20.80 12.24
N ILE A 54 -8.61 -21.04 12.22
CA ILE A 54 -7.61 -20.00 12.02
C ILE A 54 -7.71 -19.52 10.57
N ARG A 55 -8.00 -18.23 10.39
CA ARG A 55 -8.15 -17.66 9.04
C ARG A 55 -6.82 -17.57 8.30
N ALA A 56 -5.78 -17.14 9.00
CA ALA A 56 -4.44 -17.00 8.46
C ALA A 56 -3.39 -17.08 9.58
N PHE A 57 -2.20 -17.58 9.26
CA PHE A 57 -0.99 -17.32 10.01
C PHE A 57 -0.39 -15.99 9.57
N PHE A 58 0.12 -15.22 10.52
CA PHE A 58 0.66 -13.89 10.28
C PHE A 58 2.17 -13.87 10.46
N ASN A 59 2.87 -13.20 9.55
CA ASN A 59 4.28 -12.85 9.67
C ASN A 59 4.40 -11.33 9.58
N ASP A 60 4.99 -10.76 10.63
CA ASP A 60 5.28 -9.33 10.77
C ASP A 60 6.41 -8.90 9.81
N SER A 61 6.68 -7.60 9.75
CA SER A 61 7.72 -7.01 8.92
C SER A 61 9.13 -7.54 9.27
N TYR A 62 10.04 -7.48 8.30
CA TYR A 62 11.38 -8.05 8.44
C TYR A 62 12.32 -7.04 9.13
N GLU A 63 12.80 -7.38 10.33
CA GLU A 63 13.69 -6.54 11.14
C GLU A 63 14.91 -7.35 11.64
N VAL A 64 15.73 -7.85 10.72
CA VAL A 64 16.89 -8.72 11.01
C VAL A 64 18.22 -8.06 10.57
N ASP A 65 18.34 -6.77 10.81
CA ASP A 65 19.44 -5.90 10.37
C ASP A 65 20.02 -4.97 11.46
N ASP A 66 19.48 -5.04 12.68
CA ASP A 66 19.76 -4.13 13.79
C ASP A 66 20.56 -4.76 14.96
N ALA A 67 21.03 -6.01 14.79
CA ALA A 67 21.89 -6.71 15.77
C ALA A 67 23.39 -6.54 15.46
N GLN A 68 24.15 -7.63 15.24
CA GLN A 68 25.58 -7.55 14.89
C GLN A 68 25.80 -7.30 13.39
N GLY A 69 25.07 -6.34 12.81
CA GLY A 69 25.04 -6.06 11.37
C GLY A 69 23.85 -6.71 10.67
N GLU A 70 24.03 -7.15 9.42
CA GLU A 70 22.97 -7.79 8.61
C GLU A 70 23.10 -9.32 8.67
N ALA A 71 21.96 -10.02 8.83
CA ALA A 71 21.90 -11.45 8.58
C ALA A 71 22.02 -11.70 7.05
N ASN A 72 23.26 -11.73 6.54
CA ASN A 72 23.56 -11.67 5.10
C ASN A 72 24.18 -12.97 4.54
N TRP A 73 24.19 -14.05 5.32
CA TRP A 73 24.80 -15.30 4.88
C TRP A 73 24.02 -16.51 5.39
N THR A 74 24.13 -17.62 4.67
CA THR A 74 23.59 -18.93 5.07
C THR A 74 24.61 -20.02 4.72
N PRO A 75 24.65 -21.17 5.41
CA PRO A 75 25.66 -22.20 5.16
C PRO A 75 25.74 -22.69 3.71
N LEU A 76 24.61 -22.67 2.99
CA LEU A 76 24.52 -23.12 1.59
C LEU A 76 24.75 -22.01 0.57
N MET A 77 25.13 -20.79 0.98
CA MET A 77 25.24 -19.62 0.11
C MET A 77 26.09 -19.88 -1.14
N PHE A 78 27.27 -20.50 -1.01
CA PHE A 78 28.12 -20.78 -2.19
C PHE A 78 27.48 -21.76 -3.17
N SER A 79 26.87 -22.84 -2.68
CA SER A 79 26.21 -23.81 -3.55
C SER A 79 24.95 -23.25 -4.21
N GLU A 80 24.15 -22.48 -3.46
CA GLU A 80 22.95 -21.81 -3.97
C GLU A 80 23.31 -20.77 -5.02
N PHE A 81 24.30 -19.92 -4.73
CA PHE A 81 24.81 -18.92 -5.67
C PHE A 81 25.30 -19.59 -6.96
N GLN A 82 26.14 -20.62 -6.86
CA GLN A 82 26.67 -21.29 -8.06
C GLN A 82 25.55 -21.96 -8.87
N ALA A 83 24.57 -22.58 -8.21
CA ALA A 83 23.43 -23.20 -8.88
C ALA A 83 22.55 -22.17 -9.62
N ARG A 84 22.38 -20.97 -9.06
CA ARG A 84 21.47 -19.92 -9.55
C ARG A 84 22.14 -18.97 -10.55
N ARG A 85 23.37 -18.56 -10.28
CA ARG A 85 24.14 -17.58 -11.07
C ARG A 85 25.11 -18.23 -12.04
N LYS A 86 25.33 -19.55 -11.95
CA LYS A 86 26.12 -20.36 -12.91
C LYS A 86 27.62 -20.01 -12.96
N TYR A 87 28.15 -19.43 -11.89
CA TYR A 87 29.58 -19.26 -11.66
C TYR A 87 29.91 -19.32 -10.16
N ASP A 88 31.18 -19.51 -9.82
CA ASP A 88 31.61 -19.72 -8.44
C ASP A 88 31.96 -18.41 -7.74
N LEU A 89 31.13 -17.99 -6.77
CA LEU A 89 31.35 -16.75 -6.00
C LEU A 89 32.72 -16.73 -5.28
N ARG A 90 33.30 -17.89 -4.95
CA ARG A 90 34.62 -17.97 -4.31
C ARG A 90 35.72 -17.35 -5.18
N GLN A 91 35.55 -17.36 -6.49
CA GLN A 91 36.49 -16.77 -7.46
C GLN A 91 36.31 -15.25 -7.60
N HIS A 92 35.22 -14.70 -7.06
CA HIS A 92 34.84 -13.29 -7.18
C HIS A 92 34.66 -12.59 -5.82
N LEU A 93 35.24 -13.13 -4.74
CA LEU A 93 35.22 -12.49 -3.42
C LEU A 93 35.81 -11.07 -3.43
N PRO A 94 36.91 -10.76 -4.15
CA PRO A 94 37.36 -9.37 -4.28
C PRO A 94 36.26 -8.46 -4.82
N ALA A 95 35.48 -8.92 -5.81
CA ALA A 95 34.41 -8.14 -6.40
C ALA A 95 33.24 -7.93 -5.43
N LEU A 96 32.81 -9.00 -4.74
CA LEU A 96 31.75 -8.92 -3.72
C LEU A 96 32.07 -7.88 -2.63
N PHE A 97 33.35 -7.77 -2.24
CA PHE A 97 33.81 -6.83 -1.23
C PHE A 97 34.32 -5.48 -1.80
N GLY A 98 33.99 -5.15 -3.05
CA GLY A 98 34.30 -3.85 -3.65
C GLY A 98 35.79 -3.60 -3.95
N LYS A 99 36.58 -4.67 -4.10
CA LYS A 99 38.04 -4.65 -4.30
C LYS A 99 38.48 -5.07 -5.71
N ALA A 100 37.56 -5.26 -6.65
CA ALA A 100 37.84 -5.45 -8.06
C ALA A 100 37.48 -4.19 -8.88
N SER A 101 37.34 -4.32 -10.20
CA SER A 101 36.88 -3.22 -11.06
C SER A 101 35.46 -2.78 -10.69
N ALA A 102 35.12 -1.50 -10.90
CA ALA A 102 33.80 -0.98 -10.53
C ALA A 102 32.64 -1.75 -11.20
N ASP A 103 32.81 -2.16 -12.47
CA ASP A 103 31.81 -2.94 -13.20
C ASP A 103 31.66 -4.36 -12.62
N GLU A 104 32.77 -5.06 -12.37
CA GLU A 104 32.73 -6.39 -11.78
C GLU A 104 32.13 -6.38 -10.36
N ASN A 105 32.51 -5.39 -9.53
CA ASN A 105 31.97 -5.20 -8.19
C ASN A 105 30.43 -5.08 -8.22
N GLN A 106 29.90 -4.23 -9.12
CA GLN A 106 28.45 -4.02 -9.24
C GLN A 106 27.73 -5.29 -9.68
N ARG A 107 28.27 -6.00 -10.67
CA ARG A 107 27.62 -7.22 -11.22
C ARG A 107 27.58 -8.35 -10.21
N VAL A 108 28.68 -8.60 -9.51
CA VAL A 108 28.77 -9.64 -8.49
C VAL A 108 27.87 -9.30 -7.30
N LEU A 109 27.79 -8.02 -6.90
CA LEU A 109 26.88 -7.57 -5.84
C LEU A 109 25.41 -7.78 -6.22
N VAL A 110 25.04 -7.47 -7.48
CA VAL A 110 23.69 -7.71 -7.99
C VAL A 110 23.35 -9.20 -7.95
N ASP A 111 24.21 -10.07 -8.46
CA ASP A 111 23.99 -11.52 -8.48
C ASP A 111 23.87 -12.10 -7.05
N TYR A 112 24.61 -11.54 -6.09
CA TYR A 112 24.53 -11.92 -4.68
C TYR A 112 23.21 -11.47 -4.03
N ARG A 113 22.79 -10.22 -4.24
CA ARG A 113 21.52 -9.70 -3.71
C ARG A 113 20.30 -10.39 -4.34
N GLU A 114 20.39 -10.71 -5.62
CA GLU A 114 19.37 -11.51 -6.31
C GLU A 114 19.30 -12.94 -5.74
N THR A 115 20.45 -13.55 -5.43
CA THR A 115 20.50 -14.86 -4.74
C THR A 115 19.82 -14.78 -3.36
N ILE A 116 20.12 -13.77 -2.55
CA ILE A 116 19.45 -13.53 -1.25
C ILE A 116 17.93 -13.39 -1.43
N SER A 117 17.49 -12.59 -2.41
CA SER A 117 16.08 -12.36 -2.72
C SER A 117 15.35 -13.66 -3.07
N GLU A 118 15.96 -14.49 -3.93
CA GLU A 118 15.38 -15.80 -4.31
C GLU A 118 15.34 -16.78 -3.14
N LEU A 119 16.37 -16.80 -2.28
CA LEU A 119 16.38 -17.65 -1.09
C LEU A 119 15.26 -17.25 -0.12
N LEU A 120 15.05 -15.96 0.15
CA LEU A 120 13.92 -15.51 0.97
C LEU A 120 12.58 -15.94 0.39
N LEU A 121 12.39 -15.75 -0.92
CA LEU A 121 11.15 -16.11 -1.60
C LEU A 121 10.86 -17.61 -1.51
N GLU A 122 11.84 -18.45 -1.84
CA GLU A 122 11.66 -19.89 -2.00
C GLU A 122 11.76 -20.65 -0.67
N ASN A 123 12.77 -20.31 0.15
CA ASN A 123 13.12 -21.06 1.35
C ASN A 123 12.35 -20.58 2.60
N TYR A 124 11.88 -19.33 2.62
CA TYR A 124 11.03 -18.83 3.69
C TYR A 124 9.58 -18.69 3.24
N THR A 125 9.25 -17.71 2.39
CA THR A 125 7.85 -17.34 2.11
C THR A 125 7.05 -18.47 1.47
N GLN A 126 7.55 -19.10 0.41
CA GLN A 126 6.85 -20.21 -0.25
C GLN A 126 6.82 -21.49 0.60
N THR A 127 7.86 -21.73 1.39
CA THR A 127 7.92 -22.89 2.31
C THR A 127 6.88 -22.73 3.42
N TRP A 128 6.75 -21.54 3.99
CA TRP A 128 5.72 -21.21 4.97
C TRP A 128 4.30 -21.26 4.37
N ALA A 129 4.10 -20.71 3.17
CA ALA A 129 2.83 -20.79 2.45
C ALA A 129 2.38 -22.24 2.26
N THR A 130 3.30 -23.09 1.75
CA THR A 130 3.04 -24.52 1.53
C THR A 130 2.67 -25.23 2.82
N TRP A 131 3.38 -24.94 3.91
CA TRP A 131 3.08 -25.50 5.23
C TRP A 131 1.69 -25.09 5.73
N ALA A 132 1.35 -23.80 5.66
CA ALA A 132 0.04 -23.29 6.09
C ALA A 132 -1.12 -23.88 5.28
N HIS A 133 -0.94 -23.99 3.95
CA HIS A 133 -1.90 -24.61 3.05
C HIS A 133 -2.11 -26.10 3.36
N GLY A 134 -1.09 -26.80 3.89
CA GLY A 134 -1.21 -28.16 4.41
C GLY A 134 -2.25 -28.30 5.55
N TYR A 135 -2.49 -27.23 6.31
CA TYR A 135 -3.56 -27.13 7.31
C TYR A 135 -4.87 -26.54 6.77
N GLY A 136 -4.92 -26.14 5.50
CA GLY A 136 -6.05 -25.41 4.92
C GLY A 136 -6.16 -23.96 5.43
N VAL A 137 -5.07 -23.40 5.95
CA VAL A 137 -4.99 -22.05 6.53
C VAL A 137 -4.20 -21.14 5.60
N LYS A 138 -4.59 -19.86 5.48
CA LYS A 138 -3.88 -18.87 4.65
C LYS A 138 -2.62 -18.33 5.33
N ILE A 139 -1.79 -17.62 4.59
CA ILE A 139 -0.77 -16.74 5.15
C ILE A 139 -1.06 -15.26 4.88
N ARG A 140 -0.74 -14.41 5.85
CA ARG A 140 -0.80 -12.95 5.76
C ARG A 140 0.57 -12.38 6.13
N ASN A 141 1.18 -11.59 5.26
CA ASN A 141 2.61 -11.27 5.36
C ASN A 141 2.86 -9.79 5.12
N GLN A 142 3.62 -9.18 6.04
CA GLN A 142 4.31 -7.92 5.82
C GLN A 142 5.70 -8.20 5.24
N ALA A 143 5.83 -8.17 3.91
CA ALA A 143 7.09 -8.50 3.26
C ALA A 143 8.14 -7.37 3.29
N HIS A 144 7.72 -6.16 3.65
CA HIS A 144 8.62 -5.01 3.71
C HIS A 144 9.66 -5.14 4.83
N GLY A 145 10.74 -4.38 4.70
CA GLY A 145 11.97 -4.58 5.47
C GLY A 145 12.85 -5.71 4.91
N SER A 146 12.32 -6.60 4.07
CA SER A 146 13.11 -7.73 3.56
C SER A 146 14.19 -7.27 2.57
N PRO A 147 15.39 -7.88 2.57
CA PRO A 147 16.43 -7.63 1.58
C PRO A 147 16.16 -8.37 0.24
N ALA A 148 14.95 -8.24 -0.27
CA ALA A 148 14.43 -8.97 -1.43
C ALA A 148 13.53 -8.08 -2.30
N ASN A 149 13.14 -8.58 -3.48
CA ASN A 149 12.04 -7.98 -4.24
C ASN A 149 10.71 -8.21 -3.51
N ILE A 150 10.27 -7.22 -2.75
CA ILE A 150 9.08 -7.35 -1.88
C ILE A 150 7.77 -7.55 -2.64
N LEU A 151 7.69 -7.15 -3.92
CA LEU A 151 6.51 -7.45 -4.75
C LEU A 151 6.37 -8.97 -4.97
N ASP A 152 7.48 -9.68 -5.11
CA ASP A 152 7.47 -11.14 -5.31
C ASP A 152 7.15 -11.89 -4.02
N LEU A 153 7.65 -11.39 -2.88
CA LEU A 153 7.29 -11.93 -1.56
C LEU A 153 5.80 -11.73 -1.25
N TYR A 154 5.25 -10.53 -1.52
CA TYR A 154 3.82 -10.28 -1.41
C TYR A 154 3.02 -11.19 -2.36
N ALA A 155 3.45 -11.34 -3.61
CA ALA A 155 2.80 -12.21 -4.59
C ALA A 155 2.76 -13.70 -4.16
N ALA A 156 3.74 -14.16 -3.38
CA ALA A 156 3.77 -15.52 -2.83
C ALA A 156 2.83 -15.74 -1.63
N THR A 157 2.24 -14.69 -1.07
CA THR A 157 1.38 -14.72 0.13
C THR A 157 -0.10 -14.70 -0.23
N ASP A 158 -1.01 -15.36 0.51
CA ASP A 158 -2.45 -15.29 0.20
C ASP A 158 -3.05 -13.89 0.40
N ILE A 159 -2.60 -13.18 1.44
CA ILE A 159 -3.04 -11.82 1.79
C ILE A 159 -1.78 -10.95 2.03
N PRO A 160 -1.32 -10.18 1.03
CA PRO A 160 -0.28 -9.17 1.21
C PRO A 160 -0.72 -8.12 2.24
N GLU A 161 0.14 -7.80 3.22
CA GLU A 161 -0.14 -6.80 4.25
C GLU A 161 0.91 -5.68 4.21
N THR A 162 0.47 -4.43 4.14
CA THR A 162 1.34 -3.25 4.23
C THR A 162 1.12 -2.51 5.54
N GLU A 163 1.84 -1.42 5.75
CA GLU A 163 1.61 -0.46 6.83
C GLU A 163 2.03 0.95 6.39
N GLY A 164 1.97 1.89 7.34
CA GLY A 164 2.49 3.24 7.18
C GLY A 164 1.52 4.18 6.48
N GLU A 165 1.98 5.42 6.25
CA GLU A 165 1.12 6.47 5.71
C GLU A 165 1.44 6.83 4.26
N ASN A 166 2.60 6.48 3.73
CA ASN A 166 2.97 6.87 2.37
C ASN A 166 2.16 6.07 1.32
N LEU A 167 1.44 6.76 0.43
CA LEU A 167 0.61 6.11 -0.60
C LEU A 167 1.44 5.23 -1.54
N THR A 168 2.66 5.65 -1.92
CA THR A 168 3.50 4.84 -2.80
C THR A 168 3.99 3.57 -2.09
N ARG A 169 4.27 3.63 -0.78
CA ARG A 169 4.58 2.44 0.05
C ARG A 169 3.39 1.48 0.13
N ILE A 170 2.20 1.99 0.47
CA ILE A 170 0.95 1.20 0.56
C ILE A 170 0.69 0.43 -0.74
N LYS A 171 1.01 1.05 -1.89
CA LYS A 171 0.79 0.43 -3.20
C LYS A 171 1.62 -0.81 -3.47
N PHE A 172 2.68 -1.14 -2.74
CA PHE A 172 3.44 -2.37 -2.99
C PHE A 172 2.60 -3.62 -2.73
N ALA A 173 1.92 -3.70 -1.58
CA ALA A 173 1.07 -4.85 -1.24
C ALA A 173 -0.16 -4.93 -2.15
N SER A 174 -0.83 -3.80 -2.41
CA SER A 174 -2.01 -3.77 -3.30
C SER A 174 -1.64 -4.08 -4.75
N SER A 175 -0.51 -3.60 -5.26
CA SER A 175 -0.02 -3.93 -6.61
C SER A 175 0.23 -5.42 -6.77
N ALA A 176 0.91 -6.04 -5.81
CA ALA A 176 1.14 -7.49 -5.83
C ALA A 176 -0.18 -8.27 -5.80
N ALA A 177 -1.14 -7.85 -4.96
CA ALA A 177 -2.47 -8.45 -4.92
C ALA A 177 -3.22 -8.29 -6.25
N HIS A 178 -3.21 -7.09 -6.84
CA HIS A 178 -3.88 -6.78 -8.09
C HIS A 178 -3.30 -7.56 -9.27
N VAL A 179 -1.98 -7.52 -9.44
CA VAL A 179 -1.27 -8.19 -10.54
C VAL A 179 -1.49 -9.71 -10.50
N THR A 180 -1.56 -10.30 -9.30
CA THR A 180 -1.71 -11.76 -9.11
C THR A 180 -3.13 -12.22 -8.79
N GLY A 181 -4.12 -11.32 -8.80
CA GLY A 181 -5.55 -11.66 -8.70
C GLY A 181 -5.98 -12.07 -7.29
N LYS A 182 -5.26 -11.61 -6.27
CA LYS A 182 -5.63 -11.86 -4.88
C LYS A 182 -6.81 -10.94 -4.51
N PRO A 183 -7.84 -11.48 -3.84
CA PRO A 183 -9.03 -10.69 -3.52
C PRO A 183 -8.77 -9.64 -2.42
N LEU A 184 -7.75 -9.85 -1.59
CA LEU A 184 -7.47 -9.05 -0.42
C LEU A 184 -6.03 -8.52 -0.46
N ALA A 185 -5.91 -7.22 -0.20
CA ALA A 185 -4.67 -6.58 0.26
C ALA A 185 -5.00 -5.94 1.60
N SER A 186 -4.27 -6.33 2.65
CA SER A 186 -4.50 -5.84 4.01
C SER A 186 -3.49 -4.79 4.43
N ALA A 187 -3.78 -4.14 5.56
CA ALA A 187 -2.83 -3.24 6.18
C ALA A 187 -2.95 -3.23 7.70
N GLU A 188 -1.80 -3.20 8.37
CA GLU A 188 -1.70 -2.66 9.70
C GLU A 188 -2.01 -1.15 9.64
N THR A 189 -2.98 -0.70 10.43
CA THR A 189 -3.59 0.64 10.28
C THR A 189 -3.66 1.37 11.62
N ALA A 190 -3.24 2.64 11.60
CA ALA A 190 -3.22 3.57 12.74
C ALA A 190 -2.24 3.18 13.86
N THR A 191 -1.01 2.83 13.47
CA THR A 191 0.13 2.61 14.35
C THR A 191 0.92 3.89 14.51
N TRP A 192 1.03 4.42 15.73
CA TRP A 192 1.75 5.66 15.98
C TRP A 192 2.65 5.59 17.22
N GLU A 193 3.90 5.98 17.06
CA GLU A 193 4.87 6.19 18.16
C GLU A 193 4.60 7.52 18.86
N ASN A 194 3.47 7.59 19.56
CA ASN A 194 3.05 8.76 20.32
C ASN A 194 2.36 8.33 21.62
N ASP A 195 2.08 9.28 22.50
CA ASP A 195 1.31 9.01 23.71
C ASP A 195 -0.10 8.50 23.38
N HIS A 196 -0.53 7.52 24.17
CA HIS A 196 -1.86 6.95 24.09
C HIS A 196 -2.96 7.99 24.35
N PHE A 197 -4.13 7.75 23.77
CA PHE A 197 -5.33 8.55 23.95
C PHE A 197 -5.30 9.98 23.39
N LEU A 198 -4.27 10.36 22.61
CA LEU A 198 -4.22 11.65 21.92
C LEU A 198 -4.97 11.66 20.59
N SER A 199 -5.08 10.51 19.93
CA SER A 199 -5.70 10.38 18.61
C SER A 199 -7.23 10.42 18.66
N THR A 200 -7.82 10.98 17.62
CA THR A 200 -9.28 11.05 17.43
C THR A 200 -9.76 10.02 16.42
N LEU A 201 -11.08 9.74 16.41
CA LEU A 201 -11.71 8.96 15.33
C LEU A 201 -11.49 9.58 13.94
N SER A 202 -11.31 10.91 13.86
CA SER A 202 -11.02 11.58 12.59
C SER A 202 -9.62 11.23 12.08
N ASP A 203 -8.63 11.11 12.97
CA ASP A 203 -7.27 10.71 12.62
C ASP A 203 -7.25 9.26 12.13
N VAL A 204 -7.95 8.36 12.83
CA VAL A 204 -8.07 6.96 12.41
C VAL A 204 -8.85 6.84 11.10
N LYS A 205 -9.91 7.63 10.88
CA LYS A 205 -10.61 7.69 9.59
C LYS A 205 -9.66 8.13 8.47
N LYS A 206 -8.80 9.11 8.71
CA LYS A 206 -7.79 9.56 7.75
C LYS A 206 -6.82 8.44 7.38
N ALA A 207 -6.35 7.69 8.38
CA ALA A 207 -5.48 6.53 8.15
C ALA A 207 -6.20 5.45 7.31
N VAL A 208 -7.45 5.12 7.64
CA VAL A 208 -8.27 4.18 6.86
C VAL A 208 -8.45 4.66 5.42
N ASP A 209 -8.85 5.91 5.20
CA ASP A 209 -9.04 6.46 3.85
C ASP A 209 -7.76 6.40 3.03
N ARG A 210 -6.61 6.64 3.66
CA ARG A 210 -5.30 6.57 3.01
C ARG A 210 -4.96 5.15 2.57
N MET A 211 -5.25 4.15 3.40
CA MET A 211 -5.11 2.74 3.02
C MET A 211 -6.00 2.40 1.82
N LEU A 212 -7.28 2.79 1.87
CA LEU A 212 -8.24 2.55 0.78
C LEU A 212 -7.81 3.22 -0.54
N LEU A 213 -7.28 4.46 -0.48
CA LEU A 213 -6.72 5.17 -1.63
C LEU A 213 -5.47 4.49 -2.21
N GLY A 214 -4.70 3.79 -1.38
CA GLY A 214 -3.57 2.98 -1.84
C GLY A 214 -3.96 1.61 -2.41
N GLY A 215 -5.25 1.27 -2.46
CA GLY A 215 -5.76 0.01 -2.97
C GLY A 215 -5.88 -1.11 -1.91
N VAL A 216 -5.59 -0.83 -0.64
CA VAL A 216 -5.89 -1.76 0.47
C VAL A 216 -7.41 -1.86 0.60
N ASN A 217 -7.91 -3.06 0.90
CA ASN A 217 -9.33 -3.31 1.08
C ASN A 217 -9.64 -4.16 2.33
N HIS A 218 -8.66 -4.36 3.22
CA HIS A 218 -8.77 -5.19 4.41
C HIS A 218 -7.90 -4.68 5.57
N VAL A 219 -8.33 -3.64 6.28
CA VAL A 219 -7.58 -2.98 7.36
C VAL A 219 -7.62 -3.76 8.68
N PHE A 220 -6.53 -3.71 9.43
CA PHE A 220 -6.38 -4.22 10.79
C PHE A 220 -5.87 -3.09 11.68
N TYR A 221 -6.64 -2.73 12.71
CA TYR A 221 -6.22 -1.69 13.65
C TYR A 221 -5.11 -2.17 14.57
N HIS A 222 -4.06 -1.37 14.74
CA HIS A 222 -2.96 -1.65 15.64
C HIS A 222 -3.06 -0.80 16.92
N GLY A 223 -3.38 -1.35 18.08
CA GLY A 223 -3.99 -2.66 18.33
C GLY A 223 -4.96 -2.54 19.50
N THR A 224 -5.44 -3.68 20.00
CA THR A 224 -6.20 -3.76 21.24
C THR A 224 -5.35 -4.52 22.26
N ALA A 225 -4.67 -3.80 23.16
CA ALA A 225 -3.81 -4.44 24.14
C ALA A 225 -4.68 -5.19 25.16
N TYR A 226 -4.39 -6.47 25.38
CA TYR A 226 -5.11 -7.23 26.40
C TYR A 226 -4.83 -6.65 27.78
N SER A 227 -5.89 -6.31 28.51
CA SER A 227 -5.83 -5.84 29.88
C SER A 227 -6.67 -6.76 30.79
N PRO A 228 -6.08 -7.41 31.80
CA PRO A 228 -6.85 -8.15 32.80
C PRO A 228 -7.86 -7.25 33.53
N GLN A 229 -9.00 -7.79 33.95
CA GLN A 229 -10.05 -7.01 34.62
C GLN A 229 -9.59 -6.36 35.95
N ALA A 230 -8.59 -6.93 36.61
CA ALA A 230 -8.00 -6.40 37.84
C ALA A 230 -6.91 -5.33 37.58
N ALA A 231 -6.50 -5.10 36.33
CA ALA A 231 -5.51 -4.08 36.03
C ALA A 231 -6.04 -2.70 36.40
N ALA A 232 -5.21 -1.90 37.07
CA ALA A 232 -5.53 -0.50 37.34
C ALA A 232 -5.74 0.25 36.02
N TRP A 233 -6.64 1.23 36.03
CA TRP A 233 -6.84 2.10 34.86
C TRP A 233 -5.50 2.76 34.45
N PRO A 234 -5.16 2.84 33.15
CA PRO A 234 -5.98 2.52 31.97
C PRO A 234 -5.88 1.07 31.47
N GLY A 235 -5.28 0.16 32.23
CA GLY A 235 -4.94 -1.19 31.79
C GLY A 235 -3.49 -1.28 31.32
N TRP A 236 -3.18 -2.35 30.59
CA TRP A 236 -1.89 -2.53 29.94
C TRP A 236 -1.87 -1.77 28.62
N LEU A 237 -0.77 -1.08 28.37
CA LEU A 237 -0.55 -0.30 27.15
C LEU A 237 0.55 -0.99 26.35
N PHE A 238 0.36 -1.05 25.04
CA PHE A 238 1.45 -1.39 24.13
C PHE A 238 2.35 -0.16 23.89
N TYR A 239 3.55 -0.32 23.35
CA TYR A 239 4.44 0.83 23.14
C TYR A 239 3.88 1.86 22.15
N ALA A 240 3.12 1.41 21.15
CA ALA A 240 2.50 2.27 20.14
C ALA A 240 1.02 2.55 20.46
N ALA A 241 0.60 3.79 20.24
CA ALA A 241 -0.81 4.21 20.22
C ALA A 241 -1.55 3.51 19.06
N VAL A 242 -2.89 3.38 19.06
CA VAL A 242 -3.94 4.27 19.63
C VAL A 242 -4.55 3.80 20.95
N GLU A 243 -4.37 2.53 21.31
CA GLU A 243 -5.16 1.79 22.31
C GLU A 243 -6.64 1.66 21.92
N PHE A 244 -6.95 0.77 20.98
CA PHE A 244 -8.32 0.47 20.56
C PHE A 244 -9.01 -0.45 21.56
N ASN A 245 -9.32 0.06 22.76
CA ASN A 245 -9.94 -0.71 23.84
C ASN A 245 -11.06 0.09 24.56
N PRO A 246 -11.83 -0.55 25.46
CA PRO A 246 -12.91 0.09 26.21
C PRO A 246 -12.53 1.28 27.10
N GLN A 247 -11.26 1.41 27.47
CA GLN A 247 -10.75 2.53 28.26
C GLN A 247 -10.52 3.78 27.40
N ASN A 248 -10.43 3.62 26.08
CA ASN A 248 -10.30 4.74 25.17
C ASN A 248 -11.63 5.53 25.07
N PRO A 249 -11.62 6.87 25.25
CA PRO A 249 -12.87 7.63 25.29
C PRO A 249 -13.75 7.56 24.05
N PHE A 250 -13.16 7.31 22.88
CA PHE A 250 -13.93 7.17 21.64
C PHE A 250 -14.51 5.76 21.43
N TRP A 251 -14.25 4.79 22.33
CA TRP A 251 -14.69 3.40 22.19
C TRP A 251 -16.19 3.24 21.95
N GLN A 252 -17.01 4.02 22.64
CA GLN A 252 -18.47 3.97 22.48
C GLN A 252 -18.93 4.35 21.06
N ASP A 253 -18.16 5.19 20.37
CA ASP A 253 -18.43 5.63 19.00
C ASP A 253 -17.60 4.84 17.96
N PHE A 254 -16.62 4.02 18.38
CA PHE A 254 -15.72 3.29 17.49
C PHE A 254 -16.45 2.35 16.52
N SER A 255 -17.58 1.78 16.94
CA SER A 255 -18.46 1.00 16.05
C SER A 255 -18.88 1.75 14.78
N LYS A 256 -19.01 3.08 14.83
CA LYS A 256 -19.35 3.90 13.66
C LYS A 256 -18.21 3.97 12.65
N LEU A 257 -16.97 3.98 13.12
CA LEU A 257 -15.80 3.89 12.24
C LEU A 257 -15.69 2.50 11.62
N ASN A 258 -16.00 1.45 12.39
CA ASN A 258 -16.03 0.08 11.87
C ASN A 258 -17.13 -0.11 10.81
N ASP A 259 -18.33 0.42 11.03
CA ASP A 259 -19.41 0.43 10.04
C ASP A 259 -18.96 1.13 8.74
N TYR A 260 -18.31 2.29 8.88
CA TYR A 260 -17.74 3.04 7.75
C TYR A 260 -16.70 2.21 7.00
N ALA A 261 -15.72 1.64 7.70
CA ALA A 261 -14.66 0.84 7.10
C ALA A 261 -15.22 -0.43 6.43
N ALA A 262 -16.16 -1.14 7.08
CA ALA A 262 -16.81 -2.32 6.53
C ALA A 262 -17.56 -1.99 5.21
N ARG A 263 -18.28 -0.87 5.18
CA ARG A 263 -18.96 -0.38 3.98
C ARG A 263 -17.97 -0.09 2.85
N CYS A 264 -16.94 0.72 3.11
CA CYS A 264 -15.92 1.02 2.10
C CYS A 264 -15.25 -0.24 1.54
N GLN A 265 -14.81 -1.13 2.44
CA GLN A 265 -14.15 -2.38 2.07
C GLN A 265 -15.06 -3.32 1.30
N SER A 266 -16.37 -3.39 1.60
CA SER A 266 -17.29 -4.24 0.85
C SER A 266 -17.36 -3.88 -0.64
N PHE A 267 -17.34 -2.59 -0.95
CA PHE A 267 -17.28 -2.10 -2.33
C PHE A 267 -15.90 -2.31 -2.95
N LEU A 268 -14.82 -2.09 -2.18
CA LEU A 268 -13.45 -2.24 -2.66
C LEU A 268 -12.94 -3.69 -2.74
N GLN A 269 -13.65 -4.63 -2.15
CA GLN A 269 -13.44 -6.07 -2.35
C GLN A 269 -14.28 -6.60 -3.53
N ALA A 270 -15.28 -5.85 -3.97
CA ALA A 270 -16.05 -6.19 -5.15
C ALA A 270 -15.29 -5.83 -6.44
N GLY A 271 -15.51 -6.64 -7.48
CA GLY A 271 -14.93 -6.39 -8.79
C GLY A 271 -13.41 -6.58 -8.87
N GLN A 272 -12.83 -6.03 -9.93
CA GLN A 272 -11.41 -6.15 -10.24
C GLN A 272 -10.70 -4.79 -10.08
N PRO A 273 -9.38 -4.77 -9.83
CA PRO A 273 -8.61 -3.54 -9.88
C PRO A 273 -8.77 -2.85 -11.24
N ALA A 274 -8.79 -1.51 -11.27
CA ALA A 274 -8.97 -0.75 -12.49
C ALA A 274 -7.90 0.35 -12.69
N ASN A 275 -6.66 0.03 -12.35
CA ASN A 275 -5.48 0.83 -12.73
C ASN A 275 -5.17 0.63 -14.22
N ASP A 276 -4.64 1.67 -14.87
CA ASP A 276 -4.39 1.65 -16.32
C ASP A 276 -2.90 1.42 -16.65
N VAL A 277 -2.00 1.64 -15.70
CA VAL A 277 -0.55 1.59 -15.91
C VAL A 277 0.10 0.53 -15.03
N LEU A 278 0.92 -0.34 -15.63
CA LEU A 278 1.92 -1.11 -14.88
C LEU A 278 3.19 -0.28 -14.79
N LEU A 279 3.62 0.10 -13.59
CA LEU A 279 4.87 0.83 -13.37
C LEU A 279 5.98 -0.17 -13.04
N TYR A 280 6.92 -0.37 -13.97
CA TYR A 280 8.05 -1.28 -13.77
C TYR A 280 8.91 -0.83 -12.60
N LEU A 281 9.15 -1.73 -11.65
CA LEU A 281 10.03 -1.50 -10.52
C LEU A 281 11.47 -1.86 -10.90
N PRO A 282 12.40 -0.89 -11.02
CA PRO A 282 13.78 -1.15 -11.46
C PRO A 282 14.64 -1.77 -10.35
N GLN A 283 14.30 -2.98 -9.91
CA GLN A 283 14.93 -3.69 -8.80
C GLN A 283 16.43 -3.87 -9.00
N TYR A 284 16.83 -4.22 -10.22
CA TYR A 284 18.24 -4.41 -10.54
C TYR A 284 19.04 -3.13 -10.43
N ASP A 285 18.46 -1.96 -10.75
CA ASP A 285 19.15 -0.69 -10.52
C ASP A 285 19.38 -0.39 -9.04
N ALA A 286 18.44 -0.79 -8.18
CA ALA A 286 18.63 -0.70 -6.74
C ALA A 286 19.76 -1.64 -6.29
N TYR A 287 19.76 -2.91 -6.71
CA TYR A 287 20.78 -3.89 -6.32
C TYR A 287 22.23 -3.51 -6.67
N GLN A 288 22.47 -2.66 -7.67
CA GLN A 288 23.83 -2.21 -8.05
C GLN A 288 24.34 -1.07 -7.17
N ARG A 289 23.47 -0.42 -6.39
CA ARG A 289 23.86 0.71 -5.53
C ARG A 289 24.82 0.19 -4.45
N PRO A 290 26.06 0.71 -4.37
CA PRO A 290 26.99 0.28 -3.35
C PRO A 290 26.44 0.62 -1.96
N GLY A 291 26.37 -0.36 -1.07
CA GLY A 291 26.06 -0.12 0.33
C GLY A 291 27.20 0.66 0.98
N SER A 292 26.90 1.60 1.88
CA SER A 292 27.92 2.40 2.56
C SER A 292 28.76 1.61 3.58
N LYS A 293 28.36 0.34 3.88
CA LYS A 293 29.04 -0.68 4.72
C LYS A 293 28.38 -2.07 4.65
N ALA A 294 27.14 -2.15 4.20
CA ALA A 294 26.27 -3.34 4.16
C ALA A 294 26.34 -4.08 2.82
N LEU A 295 26.19 -5.42 2.86
CA LEU A 295 26.09 -6.25 1.65
C LEU A 295 24.65 -6.35 1.16
N LEU A 296 23.68 -6.33 2.07
CA LEU A 296 22.28 -6.33 1.71
C LEU A 296 21.81 -4.91 1.40
N GLN A 297 20.57 -4.84 0.94
CA GLN A 297 19.81 -3.63 0.83
C GLN A 297 18.38 -4.01 1.18
N HIS A 298 17.82 -3.35 2.18
CA HIS A 298 16.48 -3.60 2.67
C HIS A 298 15.46 -2.75 1.90
N PHE A 299 14.27 -3.32 1.67
CA PHE A 299 13.23 -2.70 0.86
C PHE A 299 11.95 -2.50 1.67
N ASP A 300 11.55 -1.24 1.80
CA ASP A 300 10.32 -0.82 2.48
C ASP A 300 9.60 0.28 1.68
N GLY A 301 9.22 -0.08 0.45
CA GLY A 301 8.60 0.84 -0.50
C GLY A 301 9.61 1.72 -1.24
N ILE A 302 9.15 2.86 -1.77
CA ILE A 302 10.00 3.77 -2.55
C ILE A 302 11.09 4.40 -1.68
N GLU A 303 10.72 4.94 -0.52
CA GLU A 303 11.60 5.70 0.37
C GLU A 303 12.81 4.88 0.85
N HIS A 304 12.59 3.58 1.10
CA HIS A 304 13.62 2.65 1.53
C HIS A 304 13.88 1.63 0.42
N GLY A 305 14.82 1.94 -0.47
CA GLY A 305 15.24 1.06 -1.57
C GLY A 305 15.35 1.78 -2.92
N PHE A 306 14.42 2.69 -3.20
CA PHE A 306 14.30 3.35 -4.50
C PHE A 306 14.36 4.87 -4.45
N LYS A 307 14.61 5.45 -3.26
CA LYS A 307 14.78 6.89 -3.09
C LYS A 307 15.82 7.44 -4.06
N ASP A 308 15.53 8.62 -4.60
CA ASP A 308 16.33 9.32 -5.60
C ASP A 308 16.50 8.55 -6.92
N MET A 309 15.78 7.44 -7.14
CA MET A 309 15.67 6.79 -8.45
C MET A 309 14.55 7.46 -9.27
N PRO A 310 14.59 7.36 -10.60
CA PRO A 310 13.51 7.88 -11.44
C PRO A 310 12.11 7.35 -11.08
N VAL A 311 12.01 6.11 -10.57
CA VAL A 311 10.72 5.52 -10.15
C VAL A 311 10.07 6.27 -8.99
N ASP A 312 10.85 6.90 -8.11
CA ASP A 312 10.37 7.70 -6.98
C ASP A 312 9.51 8.88 -7.47
N ALA A 313 10.15 9.83 -8.17
CA ALA A 313 9.48 10.98 -8.74
C ALA A 313 8.39 10.60 -9.75
N THR A 314 8.55 9.49 -10.48
CA THR A 314 7.56 9.01 -11.43
C THR A 314 6.31 8.52 -10.73
N SER A 315 6.44 7.72 -9.67
CA SER A 315 5.30 7.19 -8.90
C SER A 315 4.46 8.32 -8.27
N GLU A 316 5.12 9.35 -7.74
CA GLU A 316 4.47 10.57 -7.21
C GLU A 316 3.81 11.41 -8.31
N LEU A 317 4.46 11.55 -9.47
CA LEU A 317 3.89 12.21 -10.64
C LEU A 317 2.57 11.55 -11.06
N LEU A 318 2.53 10.21 -11.14
CA LEU A 318 1.34 9.47 -11.52
C LEU A 318 0.18 9.71 -10.55
N LEU A 319 0.42 9.63 -9.24
CA LEU A 319 -0.60 9.92 -8.22
C LEU A 319 -1.11 11.35 -8.35
N LYS A 320 -0.19 12.33 -8.39
CA LYS A 320 -0.53 13.76 -8.47
C LYS A 320 -1.31 14.12 -9.74
N GLN A 321 -1.03 13.44 -10.85
CA GLN A 321 -1.71 13.64 -12.12
C GLN A 321 -2.90 12.69 -12.35
N GLY A 322 -3.31 11.90 -11.36
CA GLY A 322 -4.51 11.05 -11.47
C GLY A 322 -4.37 9.87 -12.43
N PHE A 323 -3.14 9.37 -12.63
CA PHE A 323 -2.90 8.12 -13.33
C PHE A 323 -2.89 6.95 -12.33
N GLY A 324 -3.92 6.10 -12.37
CA GLY A 324 -3.96 4.87 -11.58
C GLY A 324 -2.93 3.86 -12.09
N TYR A 325 -2.09 3.34 -11.19
CA TYR A 325 -1.04 2.37 -11.51
C TYR A 325 -0.92 1.26 -10.47
N ASP A 326 -0.30 0.15 -10.87
CA ASP A 326 0.26 -0.86 -9.97
C ASP A 326 1.75 -1.04 -10.30
N PHE A 327 2.59 -1.23 -9.29
CA PHE A 327 3.98 -1.63 -9.49
C PHE A 327 4.06 -3.07 -10.01
N ILE A 328 5.09 -3.37 -10.81
CA ILE A 328 5.34 -4.73 -11.32
C ILE A 328 6.82 -5.09 -11.24
N SER A 329 7.12 -6.29 -10.75
CA SER A 329 8.47 -6.87 -10.73
C SER A 329 8.81 -7.54 -12.07
N ASP A 330 10.09 -7.80 -12.32
CA ASP A 330 10.54 -8.62 -13.45
C ASP A 330 9.83 -9.98 -13.51
N LYS A 331 9.75 -10.69 -12.38
CA LYS A 331 9.15 -12.03 -12.30
C LYS A 331 7.65 -12.01 -12.63
N GLN A 332 6.92 -11.00 -12.14
CA GLN A 332 5.51 -10.81 -12.45
C GLN A 332 5.32 -10.39 -13.91
N LEU A 333 6.20 -9.54 -14.44
CA LEU A 333 6.17 -9.05 -15.82
C LEU A 333 6.28 -10.20 -16.82
N GLN A 334 7.09 -11.22 -16.56
CA GLN A 334 7.19 -12.42 -17.42
C GLN A 334 5.86 -13.18 -17.59
N GLN A 335 4.88 -12.94 -16.71
CA GLN A 335 3.56 -13.58 -16.76
C GLN A 335 2.49 -12.68 -17.41
N VAL A 336 2.85 -11.48 -17.84
CA VAL A 336 1.94 -10.55 -18.52
C VAL A 336 1.71 -11.03 -19.95
N GLN A 337 0.49 -10.85 -20.43
CA GLN A 337 0.11 -11.19 -21.80
C GLN A 337 -0.46 -9.96 -22.49
N ALA A 338 -0.19 -9.82 -23.79
CA ALA A 338 -0.87 -8.82 -24.60
C ALA A 338 -2.36 -9.20 -24.73
N SER A 339 -3.24 -8.20 -24.59
CA SER A 339 -4.69 -8.35 -24.71
C SER A 339 -5.24 -7.24 -25.61
N GLY A 340 -5.21 -7.48 -26.93
CA GLY A 340 -5.46 -6.44 -27.93
C GLY A 340 -4.38 -5.35 -27.83
N PRO A 341 -4.74 -4.06 -27.76
CA PRO A 341 -3.77 -2.98 -27.53
C PRO A 341 -3.31 -2.86 -26.07
N GLY A 342 -3.95 -3.57 -25.14
CA GLY A 342 -3.63 -3.53 -23.71
C GLY A 342 -2.86 -4.76 -23.23
N LEU A 343 -2.83 -4.91 -21.91
CA LEU A 343 -2.12 -5.97 -21.18
C LEU A 343 -3.08 -6.68 -20.22
N ARG A 344 -2.81 -7.95 -19.96
CA ARG A 344 -3.49 -8.76 -18.95
C ARG A 344 -2.46 -9.45 -18.07
N THR A 345 -2.58 -9.30 -16.75
CA THR A 345 -1.69 -9.99 -15.81
C THR A 345 -2.16 -11.42 -15.52
N SER A 346 -1.34 -12.21 -14.84
CA SER A 346 -1.68 -13.57 -14.41
C SER A 346 -2.93 -13.62 -13.51
N GLY A 347 -3.14 -12.58 -12.71
CA GLY A 347 -4.35 -12.38 -11.90
C GLY A 347 -5.61 -12.04 -12.68
N GLY A 348 -5.48 -11.76 -13.98
CA GLY A 348 -6.59 -11.40 -14.87
C GLY A 348 -6.93 -9.92 -14.91
N ALA A 349 -6.25 -9.07 -14.13
CA ALA A 349 -6.38 -7.61 -14.20
C ALA A 349 -5.92 -7.09 -15.58
N GLN A 350 -6.55 -6.02 -16.04
CA GLN A 350 -6.31 -5.43 -17.37
C GLN A 350 -5.68 -4.05 -17.25
N TYR A 351 -4.64 -3.81 -18.04
CA TYR A 351 -3.91 -2.54 -18.08
C TYR A 351 -3.82 -2.03 -19.51
N ARG A 352 -3.62 -0.73 -19.68
CA ARG A 352 -3.44 -0.10 -21.00
C ARG A 352 -2.01 -0.17 -21.47
N THR A 353 -1.06 0.01 -20.57
CA THR A 353 0.36 0.12 -20.91
C THR A 353 1.24 -0.30 -19.74
N ILE A 354 2.52 -0.49 -20.04
CA ILE A 354 3.58 -0.57 -19.06
C ILE A 354 4.49 0.66 -19.22
N LEU A 355 4.78 1.31 -18.10
CA LEU A 355 5.71 2.42 -17.97
C LEU A 355 7.02 1.91 -17.35
N VAL A 356 8.10 1.99 -18.11
CA VAL A 356 9.46 1.81 -17.64
C VAL A 356 9.98 3.19 -17.21
N PRO A 357 10.09 3.49 -15.89
CA PRO A 357 10.79 4.68 -15.44
C PRO A 357 12.25 4.57 -15.88
N ALA A 358 13.00 5.68 -15.98
CA ALA A 358 14.31 5.75 -16.62
C ALA A 358 15.40 4.80 -16.02
N ALA A 359 15.23 3.51 -16.25
CA ALA A 359 16.02 2.41 -15.71
C ALA A 359 17.31 2.28 -16.53
N ARG A 360 18.43 2.11 -15.84
CA ARG A 360 19.75 1.99 -16.46
C ARG A 360 19.99 0.57 -16.94
N THR A 361 19.74 -0.42 -16.08
CA THR A 361 19.90 -1.83 -16.42
C THR A 361 18.57 -2.59 -16.37
N MET A 362 18.48 -3.65 -17.17
CA MET A 362 17.31 -4.52 -17.23
C MET A 362 17.73 -5.94 -17.61
N PRO A 363 17.18 -6.99 -16.97
CA PRO A 363 17.40 -8.36 -17.40
C PRO A 363 17.08 -8.56 -18.88
N LEU A 364 17.84 -9.43 -19.55
CA LEU A 364 17.64 -9.69 -20.98
C LEU A 364 16.24 -10.24 -21.23
N GLU A 365 15.78 -11.12 -20.36
CA GLU A 365 14.48 -11.79 -20.39
C GLU A 365 13.34 -10.79 -20.23
N THR A 366 13.49 -9.80 -19.34
CA THR A 366 12.54 -8.69 -19.15
C THR A 366 12.43 -7.86 -20.43
N TRP A 367 13.55 -7.47 -21.02
CA TRP A 367 13.54 -6.70 -22.26
C TRP A 367 12.97 -7.49 -23.45
N GLN A 368 13.34 -8.76 -23.58
CA GLN A 368 12.76 -9.66 -24.58
C GLN A 368 11.25 -9.76 -24.44
N HIS A 369 10.75 -9.89 -23.22
CA HIS A 369 9.31 -9.97 -22.97
C HIS A 369 8.59 -8.66 -23.31
N LEU A 370 9.16 -7.49 -22.96
CA LEU A 370 8.62 -6.20 -23.38
C LEU A 370 8.52 -6.07 -24.91
N VAL A 371 9.54 -6.52 -25.63
CA VAL A 371 9.52 -6.55 -27.10
C VAL A 371 8.43 -7.50 -27.61
N GLN A 372 8.26 -8.68 -27.02
CA GLN A 372 7.21 -9.64 -27.39
C GLN A 372 5.80 -9.06 -27.15
N LEU A 373 5.57 -8.39 -26.01
CA LEU A 373 4.32 -7.70 -25.71
C LEU A 373 4.03 -6.63 -26.76
N ALA A 374 5.02 -5.82 -27.13
CA ALA A 374 4.88 -4.82 -28.18
C ALA A 374 4.58 -5.45 -29.54
N GLN A 375 5.31 -6.51 -29.93
CA GLN A 375 5.04 -7.27 -31.15
C GLN A 375 3.60 -7.77 -31.24
N ALA A 376 3.05 -8.20 -30.10
CA ALA A 376 1.69 -8.73 -29.99
C ALA A 376 0.59 -7.64 -29.96
N GLY A 377 0.93 -6.38 -29.77
CA GLY A 377 -0.03 -5.25 -29.87
C GLY A 377 0.07 -4.21 -28.76
N ALA A 378 0.80 -4.49 -27.68
CA ALA A 378 0.91 -3.56 -26.56
C ALA A 378 1.71 -2.31 -26.92
N THR A 379 1.43 -1.20 -26.23
CA THR A 379 2.33 -0.05 -26.20
C THR A 379 3.16 -0.10 -24.92
N VAL A 380 4.48 0.04 -25.05
CA VAL A 380 5.43 0.17 -23.93
C VAL A 380 5.87 1.62 -23.87
N VAL A 381 5.75 2.26 -22.72
CA VAL A 381 6.23 3.63 -22.48
C VAL A 381 7.54 3.58 -21.72
N VAL A 382 8.54 4.31 -22.18
CA VAL A 382 9.86 4.40 -21.55
C VAL A 382 10.17 5.86 -21.25
N GLN A 383 10.42 6.17 -20.00
CA GLN A 383 10.78 7.52 -19.58
C GLN A 383 12.23 7.83 -19.96
N ASN A 384 12.44 8.98 -20.62
CA ASN A 384 13.72 9.55 -21.05
C ASN A 384 14.52 8.71 -22.06
N ALA A 385 15.02 7.54 -21.68
CA ALA A 385 15.92 6.73 -22.48
C ALA A 385 15.70 5.22 -22.23
N LEU A 386 16.06 4.40 -23.22
CA LEU A 386 16.07 2.94 -23.07
C LEU A 386 17.17 2.49 -22.09
N PRO A 387 16.99 1.34 -21.40
CA PRO A 387 18.07 0.74 -20.62
C PRO A 387 19.27 0.45 -21.52
N THR A 388 20.47 0.62 -20.98
CA THR A 388 21.72 0.61 -21.74
C THR A 388 22.52 -0.68 -21.59
N ASP A 389 22.21 -1.48 -20.57
CA ASP A 389 22.96 -2.69 -20.23
C ASP A 389 22.13 -3.74 -19.48
N VAL A 390 22.68 -4.95 -19.34
CA VAL A 390 22.12 -6.06 -18.56
C VAL A 390 22.80 -6.18 -17.19
N PRO A 391 22.08 -6.58 -16.12
CA PRO A 391 22.66 -6.84 -14.80
C PRO A 391 23.45 -8.17 -14.74
N GLY A 392 24.21 -8.38 -13.67
CA GLY A 392 24.88 -9.66 -13.37
C GLY A 392 26.08 -9.99 -14.27
N LEU A 393 26.86 -11.02 -13.88
CA LEU A 393 28.17 -11.35 -14.48
C LEU A 393 28.12 -12.55 -15.44
N HIS A 394 27.25 -13.53 -15.19
CA HIS A 394 27.21 -14.76 -15.99
C HIS A 394 26.91 -14.49 -17.47
N ASP A 395 27.65 -15.09 -18.40
CA ASP A 395 27.51 -14.90 -19.86
C ASP A 395 27.31 -13.42 -20.27
N LEU A 396 28.05 -12.51 -19.64
CA LEU A 396 27.82 -11.07 -19.80
C LEU A 396 27.90 -10.64 -21.26
N ALA A 397 28.97 -11.03 -21.97
CA ALA A 397 29.20 -10.62 -23.35
C ALA A 397 28.08 -11.12 -24.29
N GLY A 398 27.62 -12.37 -24.11
CA GLY A 398 26.53 -12.95 -24.89
C GLY A 398 25.19 -12.24 -24.64
N ARG A 399 24.86 -11.99 -23.37
CA ARG A 399 23.63 -11.27 -22.99
C ARG A 399 23.66 -9.82 -23.47
N GLN A 400 24.78 -9.12 -23.31
CA GLN A 400 24.96 -7.74 -23.83
C GLN A 400 24.81 -7.67 -25.34
N ALA A 401 25.42 -8.60 -26.09
CA ALA A 401 25.31 -8.64 -27.55
C ALA A 401 23.84 -8.84 -27.99
N THR A 402 23.12 -9.75 -27.33
CA THR A 402 21.71 -10.01 -27.61
C THR A 402 20.83 -8.80 -27.25
N PHE A 403 21.05 -8.21 -26.08
CA PHE A 403 20.33 -7.02 -25.62
C PHE A 403 20.50 -5.84 -26.59
N LYS A 404 21.75 -5.51 -26.95
CA LYS A 404 22.07 -4.44 -27.91
C LYS A 404 21.42 -4.68 -29.28
N LYS A 405 21.40 -5.94 -29.75
CA LYS A 405 20.73 -6.30 -31.01
C LYS A 405 19.23 -6.04 -30.96
N LEU A 406 18.57 -6.30 -29.82
CA LEU A 406 17.13 -6.03 -29.65
C LEU A 406 16.84 -4.53 -29.57
N VAL A 407 17.64 -3.78 -28.81
CA VAL A 407 17.52 -2.31 -28.74
C VAL A 407 17.71 -1.67 -30.12
N ALA A 408 18.70 -2.12 -30.89
CA ALA A 408 18.99 -1.58 -32.23
C ALA A 408 17.86 -1.83 -33.27
N GLN A 409 16.92 -2.74 -33.00
CA GLN A 409 15.74 -2.94 -33.87
C GLN A 409 14.69 -1.82 -33.72
N LEU A 410 14.76 -1.02 -32.65
CA LEU A 410 13.80 0.04 -32.40
C LEU A 410 14.15 1.29 -33.23
N SER A 411 13.38 1.52 -34.29
CA SER A 411 13.51 2.71 -35.15
C SER A 411 12.57 3.83 -34.69
N PHE A 412 13.09 4.77 -33.91
CA PHE A 412 12.32 5.88 -33.34
C PHE A 412 12.08 7.01 -34.34
N LYS A 413 10.83 7.51 -34.36
CA LYS A 413 10.40 8.70 -35.11
C LYS A 413 9.80 9.73 -34.14
N PRO A 414 10.00 11.03 -34.36
CA PRO A 414 9.40 12.07 -33.50
C PRO A 414 7.88 11.98 -33.43
N VAL A 415 7.33 12.19 -32.24
CA VAL A 415 5.89 12.36 -31.95
C VAL A 415 5.73 13.46 -30.89
N ALA A 416 4.50 13.87 -30.58
CA ALA A 416 4.28 14.83 -29.49
C ALA A 416 4.84 14.28 -28.16
N GLY A 417 5.55 15.09 -27.39
CA GLY A 417 6.12 14.68 -26.09
C GLY A 417 7.28 13.66 -26.14
N GLY A 418 7.71 13.20 -27.32
CA GLY A 418 8.82 12.24 -27.43
C GLY A 418 8.99 11.59 -28.80
N GLN A 419 9.22 10.29 -28.80
CA GLN A 419 9.49 9.50 -29.99
C GLN A 419 8.73 8.16 -29.93
N ARG A 420 8.42 7.61 -31.11
CA ARG A 420 7.71 6.33 -31.26
C ARG A 420 8.49 5.39 -32.18
N ALA A 421 8.70 4.16 -31.73
CA ALA A 421 9.18 3.05 -32.55
C ALA A 421 8.06 2.03 -32.72
N ALA A 422 7.64 1.75 -33.96
CA ALA A 422 6.65 0.71 -34.22
C ALA A 422 7.30 -0.67 -34.12
N VAL A 423 6.65 -1.61 -33.42
CA VAL A 423 7.16 -2.98 -33.22
C VAL A 423 6.01 -3.95 -33.38
N GLY A 424 6.02 -4.75 -34.45
CA GLY A 424 4.89 -5.62 -34.79
C GLY A 424 3.56 -4.86 -34.83
N LYS A 425 2.59 -5.28 -34.02
CA LYS A 425 1.26 -4.64 -33.92
C LYS A 425 1.20 -3.48 -32.92
N GLY A 426 2.23 -3.32 -32.08
CA GLY A 426 2.31 -2.32 -31.02
C GLY A 426 3.43 -1.32 -31.24
N ALA A 427 3.95 -0.76 -30.15
CA ALA A 427 4.99 0.26 -30.20
C ALA A 427 5.75 0.45 -28.89
N PHE A 428 6.93 1.06 -28.99
CA PHE A 428 7.59 1.75 -27.90
C PHE A 428 7.38 3.26 -28.05
N LEU A 429 7.01 3.92 -26.96
CA LEU A 429 6.99 5.37 -26.80
C LEU A 429 8.12 5.76 -25.84
N MET A 430 8.92 6.76 -26.19
CA MET A 430 10.05 7.20 -25.37
C MET A 430 10.14 8.72 -25.31
N GLY A 431 10.34 9.29 -24.13
CA GLY A 431 10.47 10.73 -23.94
C GLY A 431 10.35 11.16 -22.48
N SER A 432 10.51 12.46 -22.21
CA SER A 432 10.48 13.02 -20.87
C SER A 432 9.09 13.44 -20.38
N ASP A 433 8.15 13.70 -21.31
CA ASP A 433 6.77 14.07 -20.98
C ASP A 433 5.89 12.82 -20.76
N VAL A 434 6.06 12.20 -19.58
CA VAL A 434 5.33 10.97 -19.21
C VAL A 434 3.81 11.11 -19.37
N PRO A 435 3.13 12.18 -18.89
CA PRO A 435 1.69 12.35 -19.10
C PRO A 435 1.26 12.33 -20.58
N GLN A 436 2.02 13.01 -21.45
CA GLN A 436 1.73 13.04 -22.88
C GLN A 436 1.96 11.68 -23.56
N LEU A 437 2.97 10.91 -23.12
CA LEU A 437 3.21 9.56 -23.63
C LEU A 437 2.15 8.57 -23.15
N LEU A 438 1.71 8.65 -21.89
CA LEU A 438 0.62 7.82 -21.37
C LEU A 438 -0.69 8.09 -22.10
N THR A 439 -0.98 9.36 -22.40
CA THR A 439 -2.15 9.74 -23.21
C THR A 439 -2.09 9.12 -24.61
N GLN A 440 -0.91 9.11 -25.24
CA GLN A 440 -0.70 8.44 -26.53
C GLN A 440 -0.79 6.91 -26.44
N ALA A 441 -0.43 6.32 -25.30
CA ALA A 441 -0.66 4.91 -25.01
C ALA A 441 -2.14 4.58 -24.70
N GLY A 442 -3.04 5.57 -24.79
CA GLY A 442 -4.47 5.38 -24.57
C GLY A 442 -4.91 5.41 -23.11
N VAL A 443 -4.03 5.86 -22.20
CA VAL A 443 -4.36 6.03 -20.78
C VAL A 443 -5.15 7.32 -20.60
N GLN A 444 -6.26 7.25 -19.86
CA GLN A 444 -7.05 8.42 -19.48
C GLN A 444 -6.83 8.71 -17.99
N ARG A 445 -6.32 9.90 -17.67
CA ARG A 445 -6.12 10.31 -16.27
C ARG A 445 -7.43 10.73 -15.62
N GLU A 446 -7.55 10.54 -14.32
CA GLU A 446 -8.67 10.99 -13.49
C GLU A 446 -8.52 12.49 -13.19
N THR A 447 -9.09 13.35 -14.04
CA THR A 447 -8.99 14.83 -13.87
C THR A 447 -9.74 15.36 -12.63
N LEU A 448 -10.52 14.52 -11.93
CA LEU A 448 -11.11 14.87 -10.63
C LEU A 448 -10.05 15.28 -9.59
N VAL A 449 -8.81 14.80 -9.74
CA VAL A 449 -7.71 15.14 -8.81
C VAL A 449 -7.35 16.63 -8.81
N ASP A 450 -7.62 17.33 -9.93
CA ASP A 450 -7.38 18.77 -10.06
C ASP A 450 -8.29 19.60 -9.12
N SER A 451 -9.38 19.00 -8.63
CA SER A 451 -10.29 19.60 -7.64
C SER A 451 -9.84 19.34 -6.20
N GLY A 452 -8.69 18.71 -5.97
CA GLY A 452 -8.20 18.32 -4.65
C GLY A 452 -8.75 17.00 -4.12
N LEU A 453 -9.55 16.28 -4.93
CA LEU A 453 -10.02 14.94 -4.59
C LEU A 453 -8.93 13.90 -4.84
N GLN A 454 -9.01 12.80 -4.10
CA GLN A 454 -8.24 11.59 -4.35
C GLN A 454 -9.19 10.45 -4.67
N CYS A 455 -8.77 9.48 -5.48
CA CYS A 455 -9.61 8.34 -5.82
C CYS A 455 -8.86 7.02 -5.94
N GLU A 456 -9.57 5.94 -5.63
CA GLU A 456 -9.24 4.56 -6.03
C GLU A 456 -10.41 4.00 -6.86
N ARG A 457 -10.10 3.26 -7.92
CA ARG A 457 -11.11 2.79 -8.89
C ARG A 457 -11.06 1.28 -9.05
N ARG A 458 -12.24 0.66 -9.05
CA ARG A 458 -12.45 -0.76 -9.33
C ARG A 458 -13.39 -0.96 -10.50
N ARG A 459 -13.19 -2.02 -11.27
CA ARG A 459 -14.03 -2.41 -12.39
C ARG A 459 -15.08 -3.41 -11.90
N THR A 460 -16.33 -3.14 -12.22
CA THR A 460 -17.45 -4.04 -11.97
C THR A 460 -17.95 -4.64 -13.29
N ALA A 461 -18.93 -5.54 -13.24
CA ALA A 461 -19.46 -6.19 -14.45
C ALA A 461 -20.12 -5.22 -15.44
N GLY A 462 -20.56 -4.04 -15.00
CA GLY A 462 -21.32 -3.09 -15.82
C GLY A 462 -20.82 -1.64 -15.76
N GLY A 463 -19.65 -1.40 -15.17
CA GLY A 463 -19.06 -0.08 -15.00
C GLY A 463 -17.94 -0.10 -13.97
N HIS A 464 -17.89 0.91 -13.11
CA HIS A 464 -16.79 1.10 -12.17
C HIS A 464 -17.30 1.55 -10.79
N THR A 465 -16.58 1.15 -9.75
CA THR A 465 -16.73 1.71 -8.41
C THR A 465 -15.57 2.64 -8.13
N TYR A 466 -15.86 3.84 -7.66
CA TYR A 466 -14.91 4.84 -7.24
C TYR A 466 -15.03 5.05 -5.74
N PHE A 467 -13.94 4.96 -5.01
CA PHE A 467 -13.83 5.55 -3.68
C PHE A 467 -13.21 6.93 -3.83
N LEU A 468 -13.92 7.98 -3.37
CA LEU A 468 -13.44 9.36 -3.38
C LEU A 468 -13.20 9.85 -1.96
N ALA A 469 -12.13 10.59 -1.75
CA ALA A 469 -11.84 11.28 -0.49
C ALA A 469 -11.44 12.73 -0.73
N ASN A 470 -11.92 13.63 0.12
CA ASN A 470 -11.55 15.04 0.15
C ASN A 470 -10.74 15.34 1.41
N TRP A 471 -9.41 15.29 1.31
CA TRP A 471 -8.50 15.69 2.38
C TRP A 471 -7.91 17.10 2.17
N SER A 472 -8.47 17.88 1.25
CA SER A 472 -8.17 19.30 1.11
C SER A 472 -8.87 20.13 2.19
N ASP A 473 -8.50 21.40 2.31
CA ASP A 473 -9.14 22.39 3.19
C ASP A 473 -10.44 22.97 2.61
N LYS A 474 -10.81 22.61 1.38
CA LYS A 474 -11.96 23.16 0.65
C LYS A 474 -13.05 22.13 0.47
N ALA A 475 -14.30 22.57 0.61
CA ALA A 475 -15.43 21.74 0.25
C ALA A 475 -15.52 21.58 -1.29
N VAL A 476 -15.76 20.36 -1.74
CA VAL A 476 -16.07 20.06 -3.14
C VAL A 476 -17.57 19.95 -3.29
N ASN A 477 -18.18 20.85 -4.06
CA ASN A 477 -19.62 20.91 -4.31
C ASN A 477 -19.87 21.24 -5.77
N THR A 478 -19.51 20.32 -6.66
CA THR A 478 -19.47 20.57 -8.11
C THR A 478 -19.63 19.27 -8.90
N TRP A 479 -19.73 19.41 -10.22
CA TRP A 479 -19.66 18.31 -11.18
C TRP A 479 -18.20 17.84 -11.31
N VAL A 480 -17.94 16.57 -11.03
CA VAL A 480 -16.61 15.97 -11.17
C VAL A 480 -16.56 15.03 -12.37
N PRO A 481 -15.58 15.18 -13.28
CA PRO A 481 -15.44 14.31 -14.43
C PRO A 481 -14.89 12.94 -14.02
N LEU A 482 -15.38 11.89 -14.68
CA LEU A 482 -14.83 10.54 -14.55
C LEU A 482 -14.02 10.17 -15.80
N ALA A 483 -12.90 9.46 -15.65
CA ALA A 483 -12.11 8.98 -16.78
C ALA A 483 -12.72 7.76 -17.50
N THR A 484 -13.77 7.14 -16.93
CA THR A 484 -14.46 5.99 -17.51
C THR A 484 -15.84 6.38 -18.03
N ALA A 485 -16.39 5.58 -18.96
CA ALA A 485 -17.73 5.78 -19.46
C ALA A 485 -18.77 5.55 -18.34
N ALA A 486 -19.82 6.37 -18.33
CA ALA A 486 -20.96 6.23 -17.42
C ALA A 486 -22.19 6.89 -18.05
N LYS A 487 -23.29 6.14 -18.11
CA LYS A 487 -24.63 6.68 -18.43
C LYS A 487 -25.41 7.01 -17.18
N ALA A 488 -25.15 6.29 -16.10
CA ALA A 488 -25.77 6.47 -14.80
C ALA A 488 -24.75 6.18 -13.70
N ALA A 489 -25.03 6.70 -12.50
CA ALA A 489 -24.24 6.42 -11.32
C ALA A 489 -25.13 6.40 -10.07
N ASN A 490 -24.74 5.61 -9.09
CA ASN A 490 -25.25 5.68 -7.72
C ASN A 490 -24.18 6.30 -6.83
N LEU A 491 -24.59 7.13 -5.87
CA LEU A 491 -23.71 7.68 -4.86
C LEU A 491 -24.07 7.08 -3.51
N TYR A 492 -23.05 6.71 -2.75
CA TYR A 492 -23.16 6.15 -1.42
C TYR A 492 -22.27 6.90 -0.44
N ASP A 493 -22.85 7.38 0.65
CA ASP A 493 -22.12 7.93 1.79
C ASP A 493 -21.87 6.79 2.80
N PRO A 494 -20.64 6.25 2.89
CA PRO A 494 -20.34 5.15 3.79
C PRO A 494 -20.39 5.55 5.27
N LEU A 495 -20.35 6.84 5.62
CA LEU A 495 -20.47 7.27 7.02
C LEU A 495 -21.93 7.20 7.49
N THR A 496 -22.86 7.71 6.67
CA THR A 496 -24.28 7.79 7.03
C THR A 496 -25.10 6.59 6.55
N GLY A 497 -24.61 5.86 5.55
CA GLY A 497 -25.35 4.80 4.85
C GLY A 497 -26.35 5.32 3.82
N GLN A 498 -26.33 6.62 3.51
CA GLN A 498 -27.20 7.22 2.50
C GLN A 498 -26.82 6.71 1.11
N LEU A 499 -27.81 6.19 0.36
CA LEU A 499 -27.68 5.68 -1.00
C LEU A 499 -28.72 6.34 -1.91
N GLY A 500 -28.37 6.58 -3.17
CA GLY A 500 -29.33 7.01 -4.18
C GLY A 500 -28.69 7.19 -5.55
N THR A 501 -29.53 7.40 -6.55
CA THR A 501 -29.10 7.69 -7.92
C THR A 501 -28.48 9.09 -7.98
N ALA A 502 -27.22 9.15 -8.41
CA ALA A 502 -26.47 10.40 -8.49
C ALA A 502 -26.96 11.25 -9.66
N ALA A 503 -26.83 12.57 -9.55
CA ALA A 503 -26.98 13.44 -10.70
C ALA A 503 -25.79 13.22 -11.65
N VAL A 504 -26.08 12.83 -12.89
CA VAL A 504 -25.11 12.59 -13.96
C VAL A 504 -25.42 13.48 -15.15
N ARG A 505 -24.39 14.08 -15.75
CA ARG A 505 -24.51 14.79 -17.04
C ARG A 505 -23.36 14.40 -17.96
N GLN A 506 -23.52 14.71 -19.24
CA GLN A 506 -22.45 14.58 -20.24
C GLN A 506 -21.86 15.98 -20.49
N ALA A 507 -20.57 16.14 -20.25
CA ALA A 507 -19.85 17.35 -20.59
C ALA A 507 -19.52 17.41 -22.10
N ALA A 508 -18.79 18.44 -22.51
CA ALA A 508 -18.23 18.51 -23.87
C ALA A 508 -17.43 17.24 -24.19
N GLN A 509 -17.51 16.78 -25.44
CA GLN A 509 -16.88 15.53 -25.92
C GLN A 509 -17.43 14.24 -25.28
N GLY A 510 -18.59 14.29 -24.60
CA GLY A 510 -19.26 13.10 -24.08
C GLY A 510 -18.59 12.47 -22.86
N ARG A 511 -17.78 13.25 -22.12
CA ARG A 511 -17.20 12.80 -20.85
C ARG A 511 -18.28 12.87 -19.75
N PRO A 512 -18.52 11.80 -19.00
CA PRO A 512 -19.50 11.82 -17.93
C PRO A 512 -18.99 12.61 -16.73
N GLU A 513 -19.89 13.38 -16.12
CA GLU A 513 -19.65 14.07 -14.86
C GLU A 513 -20.73 13.68 -13.85
N VAL A 514 -20.31 13.50 -12.60
CA VAL A 514 -21.19 13.20 -11.47
C VAL A 514 -21.17 14.39 -10.51
N TYR A 515 -22.34 14.81 -10.02
CA TYR A 515 -22.38 15.86 -9.00
C TYR A 515 -22.02 15.30 -7.62
N VAL A 516 -21.02 15.89 -6.98
CA VAL A 516 -20.46 15.43 -5.70
C VAL A 516 -20.45 16.57 -4.67
N GLN A 517 -20.78 16.23 -3.42
CA GLN A 517 -20.78 17.12 -2.27
C GLN A 517 -19.98 16.52 -1.12
N LEU A 518 -18.73 16.95 -0.95
CA LEU A 518 -17.81 16.47 0.09
C LEU A 518 -17.18 17.65 0.83
N ALA A 519 -17.44 17.73 2.13
CA ALA A 519 -16.69 18.61 3.03
C ALA A 519 -15.23 18.14 3.20
N PRO A 520 -14.31 18.98 3.72
CA PRO A 520 -13.01 18.52 4.20
C PRO A 520 -13.12 17.30 5.13
N GLY A 521 -12.32 16.28 4.91
CA GLY A 521 -12.36 14.97 5.59
C GLY A 521 -13.48 14.02 5.13
N GLY A 522 -14.33 14.46 4.20
CA GLY A 522 -15.44 13.67 3.65
C GLY A 522 -15.00 12.67 2.59
N SER A 523 -15.72 11.55 2.49
CA SER A 523 -15.51 10.52 1.47
C SER A 523 -16.84 9.94 0.99
N CYS A 524 -16.88 9.43 -0.23
CA CYS A 524 -18.04 8.73 -0.78
C CYS A 524 -17.63 7.62 -1.75
N LEU A 525 -18.59 6.76 -2.06
CA LEU A 525 -18.48 5.76 -3.12
C LEU A 525 -19.39 6.17 -4.28
N ILE A 526 -18.90 6.02 -5.51
CA ILE A 526 -19.70 6.17 -6.74
C ILE A 526 -19.66 4.85 -7.50
N ASP A 527 -20.81 4.23 -7.74
CA ASP A 527 -20.94 3.04 -8.59
C ASP A 527 -21.57 3.44 -9.93
N THR A 528 -20.83 3.31 -11.02
CA THR A 528 -21.26 3.70 -12.36
C THR A 528 -21.83 2.53 -13.15
N LYS A 529 -22.73 2.85 -14.08
CA LYS A 529 -23.28 1.94 -15.08
C LYS A 529 -23.01 2.50 -16.48
N GLU A 530 -22.36 1.72 -17.33
CA GLU A 530 -22.00 2.10 -18.70
C GLU A 530 -23.20 2.02 -19.66
N ALA A 531 -24.05 1.02 -19.49
CA ALA A 531 -25.19 0.77 -20.37
C ALA A 531 -26.56 0.92 -19.69
N ALA A 532 -26.66 0.52 -18.42
CA ALA A 532 -27.91 0.53 -17.68
C ALA A 532 -28.30 1.93 -17.21
N ALA A 533 -29.60 2.17 -17.09
CA ALA A 533 -30.13 3.35 -16.43
C ALA A 533 -29.91 3.28 -14.91
N ALA A 534 -29.94 4.45 -14.26
CA ALA A 534 -29.97 4.52 -12.80
C ALA A 534 -31.27 3.87 -12.29
N SER A 535 -31.22 3.22 -11.13
CA SER A 535 -32.41 2.64 -10.50
C SER A 535 -32.48 3.03 -9.02
N GLY A 536 -33.67 3.31 -8.54
CA GLY A 536 -33.91 3.76 -7.16
C GLY A 536 -34.10 5.26 -7.00
N PRO A 537 -34.33 5.73 -5.76
CA PRO A 537 -34.59 7.14 -5.48
C PRO A 537 -33.37 8.02 -5.78
N ALA A 538 -33.61 9.29 -6.09
CA ALA A 538 -32.56 10.28 -6.28
C ALA A 538 -31.73 10.46 -5.01
N TYR A 539 -30.42 10.64 -5.17
CA TYR A 539 -29.55 10.95 -4.05
C TYR A 539 -29.95 12.31 -3.45
N ALA A 540 -30.19 12.33 -2.13
CA ALA A 540 -30.58 13.55 -1.43
C ALA A 540 -29.37 14.46 -1.19
N TYR A 541 -29.08 15.31 -2.17
CA TYR A 541 -28.07 16.37 -2.05
C TYR A 541 -28.51 17.45 -1.06
N ARG A 542 -27.55 17.95 -0.27
CA ARG A 542 -27.80 19.02 0.70
C ARG A 542 -27.83 20.36 -0.03
N ARG A 543 -28.85 21.16 0.29
CA ARG A 543 -28.97 22.56 -0.13
C ARG A 543 -29.18 23.42 1.11
N PRO A 544 -28.56 24.61 1.21
CA PRO A 544 -28.86 25.54 2.28
C PRO A 544 -30.37 25.83 2.31
N ALA A 545 -30.99 25.67 3.46
CA ALA A 545 -32.41 25.97 3.64
C ALA A 545 -32.69 27.46 3.86
N GLY A 546 -31.65 28.27 4.08
CA GLY A 546 -31.71 29.69 4.37
C GLY A 546 -30.40 30.19 4.99
N ALA A 547 -30.42 31.41 5.53
CA ALA A 547 -29.30 31.95 6.29
C ALA A 547 -29.01 31.09 7.53
N ALA A 548 -27.73 30.96 7.90
CA ALA A 548 -27.34 30.27 9.12
C ALA A 548 -27.95 30.96 10.34
N GLN A 549 -28.67 30.19 11.15
CA GLN A 549 -29.24 30.69 12.40
C GLN A 549 -28.30 30.30 13.54
N PRO A 550 -27.69 31.27 14.23
CA PRO A 550 -26.88 30.96 15.40
C PRO A 550 -27.80 30.39 16.47
N VAL A 551 -27.34 29.35 17.16
CA VAL A 551 -28.05 28.89 18.34
C VAL A 551 -27.49 29.60 19.54
N ALA A 552 -28.26 30.60 19.96
CA ALA A 552 -28.03 31.41 21.13
C ALA A 552 -28.88 30.92 22.30
N GLY A 553 -28.41 31.16 23.52
CA GLY A 553 -29.13 30.83 24.74
C GLY A 553 -28.18 30.39 25.85
N PRO A 554 -28.65 30.35 27.11
CA PRO A 554 -27.89 29.74 28.19
C PRO A 554 -27.79 28.22 27.98
N TRP A 555 -26.59 27.70 28.18
CA TRP A 555 -26.24 26.30 28.03
C TRP A 555 -26.04 25.67 29.41
N ALA A 556 -26.79 24.61 29.70
CA ALA A 556 -26.47 23.72 30.80
C ALA A 556 -25.49 22.64 30.31
N VAL A 557 -24.35 22.53 30.98
CA VAL A 557 -23.23 21.65 30.63
C VAL A 557 -23.07 20.61 31.74
N ARG A 558 -23.17 19.32 31.40
CA ARG A 558 -23.00 18.21 32.37
C ARG A 558 -21.98 17.20 31.87
N PHE A 559 -21.06 16.80 32.73
CA PHE A 559 -20.10 15.75 32.47
C PHE A 559 -20.70 14.39 32.88
N VAL A 560 -20.81 13.44 31.94
CA VAL A 560 -21.59 12.19 32.11
C VAL A 560 -20.74 10.92 32.19
N SER A 561 -19.48 10.97 31.73
CA SER A 561 -18.54 9.84 31.83
C SER A 561 -17.10 10.31 31.66
N GLY A 562 -16.14 9.67 32.33
CA GLY A 562 -14.73 10.06 32.37
C GLY A 562 -14.14 9.71 33.73
N GLY A 563 -12.84 9.91 33.92
CA GLY A 563 -12.16 9.56 35.17
C GLY A 563 -10.92 10.42 35.43
N PRO A 564 -10.37 10.39 36.66
CA PRO A 564 -10.85 9.62 37.82
C PRO A 564 -12.06 10.23 38.56
N ALA A 565 -12.43 11.48 38.27
CA ALA A 565 -13.64 12.15 38.79
C ALA A 565 -14.23 13.08 37.74
N LEU A 566 -15.55 13.27 37.72
CA LEU A 566 -16.21 14.20 36.78
C LEU A 566 -16.11 15.66 37.28
N PRO A 567 -15.95 16.67 36.41
CA PRO A 567 -16.16 18.06 36.81
C PRO A 567 -17.64 18.31 37.16
N GLU A 568 -17.87 19.33 37.98
CA GLU A 568 -19.23 19.76 38.33
C GLU A 568 -19.99 20.31 37.11
N PRO A 569 -21.32 20.13 37.06
CA PRO A 569 -22.16 20.81 36.07
C PRO A 569 -22.00 22.33 36.12
N LEU A 570 -22.10 22.99 34.97
CA LEU A 570 -22.04 24.45 34.87
C LEU A 570 -23.10 25.00 33.92
N GLN A 571 -23.37 26.30 34.03
CA GLN A 571 -24.14 27.07 33.06
C GLN A 571 -23.26 28.11 32.39
N THR A 572 -23.42 28.30 31.08
CA THR A 572 -22.68 29.33 30.33
C THR A 572 -23.56 29.99 29.28
N ALA A 573 -23.37 31.28 29.05
CA ALA A 573 -24.03 31.99 27.95
C ALA A 573 -23.31 31.77 26.60
N GLN A 574 -22.06 31.32 26.62
CA GLN A 574 -21.22 31.10 25.44
C GLN A 574 -20.56 29.71 25.50
N LEU A 575 -20.61 28.99 24.38
CA LEU A 575 -19.85 27.75 24.23
C LEU A 575 -18.37 28.08 24.01
N ASP A 576 -17.50 27.43 24.76
CA ASP A 576 -16.04 27.44 24.59
C ASP A 576 -15.51 26.02 24.89
N SER A 577 -14.20 25.80 24.73
CA SER A 577 -13.57 24.55 25.13
C SER A 577 -13.88 24.23 26.59
N TRP A 578 -14.28 22.99 26.86
CA TRP A 578 -14.57 22.50 28.20
C TRP A 578 -13.35 22.62 29.15
N THR A 579 -12.12 22.58 28.62
CA THR A 579 -10.88 22.83 29.39
C THR A 579 -10.76 24.26 29.89
N LYS A 580 -11.38 25.23 29.21
CA LYS A 580 -11.47 26.62 29.68
C LYS A 580 -12.67 26.82 30.59
N LEU A 581 -13.83 26.26 30.22
CA LEU A 581 -15.07 26.41 30.99
C LEU A 581 -14.97 25.80 32.39
N ALA A 582 -14.22 24.71 32.57
CA ALA A 582 -14.09 24.02 33.85
C ALA A 582 -12.83 24.42 34.67
N GLY A 583 -12.03 25.39 34.22
CA GLY A 583 -10.81 25.85 34.93
C GLY A 583 -9.78 24.72 35.18
N GLU A 584 -9.03 24.80 36.28
CA GLU A 584 -8.06 23.75 36.67
C GLU A 584 -8.70 22.35 36.81
N ALA A 585 -9.98 22.28 37.19
CA ALA A 585 -10.74 21.03 37.23
C ALA A 585 -11.01 20.44 35.83
N GLY A 586 -10.91 21.25 34.77
CA GLY A 586 -10.92 20.82 33.37
C GLY A 586 -9.55 20.42 32.82
N LEU A 587 -8.47 21.00 33.33
CA LEU A 587 -7.09 20.76 32.85
C LEU A 587 -6.51 19.39 33.29
N GLY A 588 -7.02 18.79 34.36
CA GLY A 588 -6.53 17.51 34.90
C GLY A 588 -7.28 16.25 34.44
N LYS A 589 -8.23 16.32 33.49
CA LYS A 589 -9.22 15.25 33.27
C LYS A 589 -9.31 14.82 31.80
N ARG A 590 -9.57 13.53 31.52
CA ARG A 590 -9.39 12.89 30.19
C ARG A 590 -10.70 12.23 29.64
N GLY A 591 -10.99 12.23 28.31
CA GLY A 591 -12.26 11.76 27.65
C GLY A 591 -12.65 12.31 26.21
N ALA A 592 -13.88 12.20 25.70
CA ALA A 592 -14.37 12.94 24.51
C ALA A 592 -15.73 13.67 24.77
N VAL A 593 -15.91 14.88 24.24
CA VAL A 593 -17.11 15.75 24.41
C VAL A 593 -18.20 15.41 23.37
N ARG A 594 -19.44 15.14 23.79
CA ARG A 594 -20.58 15.04 22.86
C ARG A 594 -21.91 15.50 23.47
N GLY A 595 -22.36 16.69 23.07
CA GLY A 595 -23.68 17.24 23.42
C GLY A 595 -24.82 16.39 22.84
N ARG A 596 -25.84 16.13 23.66
CA ARG A 596 -27.06 15.43 23.24
C ARG A 596 -28.02 16.47 22.68
N ALA A 597 -28.17 16.52 21.37
CA ALA A 597 -28.96 17.56 20.73
C ALA A 597 -30.47 17.27 20.76
N GLY A 598 -31.25 18.24 21.23
CA GLY A 598 -32.27 18.78 20.34
C GLY A 598 -31.55 19.48 19.18
N LYS A 599 -31.36 18.77 18.05
CA LYS A 599 -30.80 19.21 16.75
C LYS A 599 -29.51 20.07 16.75
N PHE A 600 -28.32 19.46 16.60
CA PHE A 600 -27.05 20.17 16.35
C PHE A 600 -26.05 19.39 15.47
N LEU A 601 -25.34 20.13 14.61
CA LEU A 601 -24.20 19.72 13.78
C LEU A 601 -22.87 19.99 14.53
N PRO A 602 -21.81 19.17 14.34
CA PRO A 602 -20.64 19.17 15.23
C PRO A 602 -19.54 20.16 14.79
N GLY A 603 -19.01 20.90 15.76
CA GLY A 603 -17.71 21.56 15.70
C GLY A 603 -16.68 20.75 16.49
N LEU A 604 -15.43 20.76 16.02
CA LEU A 604 -14.26 20.03 16.49
C LEU A 604 -14.19 19.79 18.01
N ALA A 605 -14.11 18.53 18.41
CA ALA A 605 -13.66 18.10 19.74
C ALA A 605 -12.52 17.10 19.56
N GLY A 606 -11.30 17.63 19.52
CA GLY A 606 -10.07 16.86 19.70
C GLY A 606 -9.63 16.95 21.15
N GLN A 607 -9.17 15.83 21.67
CA GLN A 607 -8.54 15.61 22.97
C GLN A 607 -9.42 15.41 24.21
N LEU A 608 -8.86 14.50 25.01
CA LEU A 608 -9.21 13.96 26.30
C LEU A 608 -10.01 14.90 27.26
N GLY A 609 -11.36 14.84 27.32
CA GLY A 609 -12.23 15.26 28.44
C GLY A 609 -13.58 14.54 28.66
N PRO A 610 -14.20 14.58 29.85
CA PRO A 610 -15.42 13.83 30.13
C PRO A 610 -16.56 14.12 29.13
N ARG A 611 -17.43 13.13 28.88
CA ARG A 611 -18.54 13.29 27.93
C ARG A 611 -19.49 14.38 28.40
N VAL A 612 -19.68 15.41 27.59
CA VAL A 612 -20.48 16.59 27.95
C VAL A 612 -21.88 16.52 27.34
N GLU A 613 -22.93 16.44 28.14
CA GLU A 613 -24.28 16.73 27.69
C GLU A 613 -24.51 18.25 27.74
N LEU A 614 -24.89 18.83 26.60
CA LEU A 614 -25.33 20.22 26.47
C LEU A 614 -26.84 20.25 26.32
N ARG A 615 -27.54 21.02 27.15
CA ARG A 615 -28.96 21.34 26.95
C ARG A 615 -29.14 22.85 26.86
N GLY A 616 -29.76 23.31 25.78
CA GLY A 616 -30.32 24.66 25.73
C GLY A 616 -31.48 24.73 26.72
N LEU A 617 -31.43 25.69 27.62
CA LEU A 617 -32.49 25.95 28.59
C LEU A 617 -33.64 26.77 27.98
#